data_AF-A0A0A1TYS1-F1
#
_entry.id   AF-A0A0A1TYS1-F1
#
_cell.length_a   1.000
_cell.length_b   1.000
_cell.length_c   1.000
_cell.angle_alpha   90.00
_cell.angle_beta   90.00
_cell.angle_gamma   90.00
#
_symmetry.space_group_name_H-M   'P 1'
#
loop_
_entity.id
_entity.type
_entity.pdbx_description
1 polymer ?
#
loop_
_entity_poly.entity_id
_entity_poly.type
_entity_poly.pdbx_seq_one_letter_code
_entity_poly.pdbx_strand_id
1 'polypeptide(L)'
;MYSKNSESMSFEGEEWEGKEVKVQNKIKRITVCECNPIFVGIEFIEELYLLGCNCDMLGVSQNLTTLSVSDLLITHLVLPPTLKNLEIENLSGLNEIDFGVDSKLTHFTISKAGLNQLDLPSSLKELEIGECFRLSSLDISSLTKLYLFECTKLTFLQNSSTMESLSLFDCPLATFPEFSNLKTLFLQNVSSPQINLPHSLTQLEAVDCPFTRLESIENCNLVSLDLFDCKVGKIRVPTTITSLKIQYCSNIEIVNMNELRPNHTLFS
;
A
#
# COMPACT_ATOMS: atom_id res chain seq x y z
N MET A 1 16.10 -29.23 5.67
CA MET A 1 16.38 -29.98 4.41
C MET A 1 17.22 -29.12 3.48
N TYR A 2 18.49 -29.46 3.18
CA TYR A 2 19.31 -28.69 2.24
C TYR A 2 18.86 -28.95 0.78
N SER A 3 18.14 -28.00 0.19
CA SER A 3 18.01 -27.90 -1.28
C SER A 3 19.07 -26.93 -1.79
N LYS A 4 20.20 -27.45 -2.26
CA LYS A 4 21.21 -26.65 -2.96
C LYS A 4 20.77 -26.49 -4.42
N ASN A 5 19.91 -25.51 -4.70
CA ASN A 5 19.97 -24.85 -6.00
C ASN A 5 20.99 -23.71 -5.88
N SER A 6 21.83 -23.53 -6.89
CA SER A 6 23.01 -22.66 -6.83
C SER A 6 22.75 -21.17 -6.56
N GLU A 7 21.48 -20.74 -6.45
CA GLU A 7 21.07 -19.34 -6.28
C GLU A 7 20.21 -19.08 -5.03
N SER A 8 19.70 -20.11 -4.34
CA SER A 8 18.80 -19.96 -3.19
C SER A 8 19.14 -20.93 -2.05
N MET A 9 18.83 -20.53 -0.82
CA MET A 9 19.02 -21.36 0.37
C MET A 9 17.87 -21.14 1.36
N SER A 10 17.43 -22.22 2.00
CA SER A 10 16.35 -22.19 3.00
C SER A 10 16.81 -22.86 4.29
N PHE A 11 16.49 -22.24 5.42
CA PHE A 11 16.75 -22.72 6.77
C PHE A 11 15.43 -22.84 7.50
N GLU A 12 15.14 -24.01 8.05
CA GLU A 12 13.87 -24.29 8.73
C GLU A 12 14.14 -25.13 9.98
N GLY A 13 13.50 -24.74 11.09
CA GLY A 13 13.45 -25.50 12.33
C GLY A 13 14.63 -25.30 13.28
N GLU A 14 14.45 -25.76 14.53
CA GLU A 14 15.36 -25.57 15.66
C GLU A 14 16.80 -26.09 15.42
N GLU A 15 17.00 -26.92 14.40
CA GLU A 15 18.33 -27.44 14.06
C GLU A 15 19.33 -26.33 13.69
N TRP A 16 18.85 -25.13 13.34
CA TRP A 16 19.66 -23.97 12.97
C TRP A 16 19.85 -22.95 14.09
N GLU A 17 19.21 -23.16 15.24
CA GLU A 17 19.24 -22.21 16.34
C GLU A 17 20.66 -21.99 16.87
N GLY A 18 21.11 -20.72 16.85
CA GLY A 18 22.44 -20.32 17.32
C GLY A 18 23.62 -20.86 16.50
N LYS A 19 23.37 -21.52 15.36
CA LYS A 19 24.44 -22.04 14.50
C LYS A 19 24.97 -20.94 13.59
N GLU A 20 26.30 -20.85 13.51
CA GLU A 20 26.96 -20.04 12.50
C GLU A 20 26.78 -20.65 11.11
N VAL A 21 26.22 -19.88 10.18
CA VAL A 21 26.10 -20.23 8.78
C VAL A 21 27.06 -19.38 7.97
N LYS A 22 28.12 -20.01 7.46
CA LYS A 22 29.07 -19.39 6.52
C LYS A 22 28.61 -19.62 5.09
N VAL A 23 28.19 -18.55 4.43
CA VAL A 23 27.76 -18.57 3.03
C VAL A 23 28.97 -18.22 2.15
N GLN A 24 29.62 -19.24 1.55
CA GLN A 24 30.83 -19.05 0.73
C GLN A 24 30.55 -18.83 -0.77
N ASN A 25 29.29 -18.95 -1.21
CA ASN A 25 28.89 -18.80 -2.61
C ASN A 25 28.05 -17.53 -2.81
N LYS A 26 27.92 -17.09 -4.08
CA LYS A 26 26.94 -16.07 -4.50
C LYS A 26 25.51 -16.60 -4.35
N ILE A 27 25.02 -16.64 -3.13
CA ILE A 27 23.60 -16.92 -2.84
C ILE A 27 22.85 -15.62 -3.01
N LYS A 28 21.92 -15.58 -3.96
CA LYS A 28 21.09 -14.40 -4.21
C LYS A 28 19.96 -14.31 -3.18
N ARG A 29 19.36 -15.46 -2.85
CA ARG A 29 18.17 -15.55 -1.99
C ARG A 29 18.40 -16.41 -0.76
N ILE A 30 18.03 -15.90 0.41
CA ILE A 30 17.92 -16.69 1.64
C ILE A 30 16.52 -16.60 2.22
N THR A 31 16.00 -17.74 2.64
CA THR A 31 14.78 -17.86 3.44
C THR A 31 15.12 -18.48 4.79
N VAL A 32 14.65 -17.87 5.87
CA VAL A 32 14.81 -18.37 7.24
C VAL A 32 13.44 -18.47 7.87
N CYS A 33 13.10 -19.65 8.37
CA CYS A 33 11.84 -19.91 9.05
C CYS A 33 12.11 -20.49 10.44
N GLU A 34 11.50 -19.89 11.46
CA GLU A 34 11.41 -20.43 12.83
C GLU A 34 12.77 -20.81 13.46
N CYS A 35 13.83 -20.07 13.13
CA CYS A 35 15.17 -20.28 13.70
C CYS A 35 16.03 -19.02 13.63
N ASN A 36 17.04 -18.93 14.51
CA ASN A 36 17.98 -17.81 14.58
C ASN A 36 19.41 -18.23 14.18
N PRO A 37 19.67 -18.49 12.89
CA PRO A 37 21.02 -18.72 12.42
C PRO A 37 21.86 -17.44 12.53
N ILE A 38 23.11 -17.59 12.94
CA ILE A 38 24.07 -16.48 12.96
C ILE A 38 24.74 -16.44 11.58
N PHE A 39 24.34 -15.47 10.77
CA PHE A 39 24.90 -15.27 9.45
C PHE A 39 26.24 -14.53 9.53
N VAL A 40 27.31 -15.17 9.04
CA VAL A 40 28.65 -14.56 9.02
C VAL A 40 29.20 -14.57 7.60
N GLY A 41 29.69 -13.40 7.15
CA GLY A 41 30.39 -13.25 5.87
C GLY A 41 29.47 -13.23 4.66
N ILE A 42 28.25 -12.69 4.78
CA ILE A 42 27.30 -12.67 3.68
C ILE A 42 27.37 -11.36 2.88
N GLU A 43 28.30 -11.33 1.95
CA GLU A 43 28.54 -10.13 1.14
C GLU A 43 27.65 -10.04 -0.10
N PHE A 44 26.93 -11.11 -0.48
CA PHE A 44 26.28 -11.20 -1.81
C PHE A 44 24.78 -11.53 -1.80
N ILE A 45 24.07 -11.42 -0.68
CA ILE A 45 22.60 -11.61 -0.69
C ILE A 45 21.94 -10.39 -1.31
N GLU A 46 21.03 -10.65 -2.24
CA GLU A 46 20.17 -9.65 -2.88
C GLU A 46 18.75 -9.68 -2.30
N GLU A 47 18.30 -10.84 -1.82
CA GLU A 47 16.95 -11.09 -1.30
C GLU A 47 16.97 -11.90 0.01
N LEU A 48 16.33 -11.38 1.05
CA LEU A 48 16.23 -12.02 2.36
C LEU A 48 14.78 -12.11 2.82
N TYR A 49 14.36 -13.32 3.21
CA TYR A 49 13.02 -13.61 3.73
C TYR A 49 13.17 -14.19 5.14
N LEU A 50 12.58 -13.53 6.14
CA LEU A 50 12.60 -13.95 7.54
C LEU A 50 11.17 -14.20 8.01
N LEU A 51 10.87 -15.41 8.49
CA LEU A 51 9.56 -15.82 8.96
C LEU A 51 9.66 -16.41 10.37
N GLY A 52 9.00 -15.80 11.35
CA GLY A 52 8.94 -16.35 12.71
C GLY A 52 10.30 -16.44 13.43
N CYS A 53 11.26 -15.60 13.04
CA CYS A 53 12.60 -15.58 13.61
C CYS A 53 12.76 -14.40 14.59
N ASN A 54 13.64 -14.51 15.56
CA ASN A 54 14.02 -13.40 16.45
C ASN A 54 15.45 -12.96 16.13
N CYS A 55 15.65 -12.48 14.90
CA CYS A 55 16.96 -12.09 14.40
C CYS A 55 17.32 -10.66 14.86
N ASP A 56 17.94 -10.54 16.03
CA ASP A 56 18.50 -9.26 16.52
C ASP A 56 19.69 -8.75 15.70
N MET A 57 20.16 -9.51 14.71
CA MET A 57 21.36 -9.21 13.94
C MET A 57 21.07 -9.11 12.44
N LEU A 58 20.24 -8.13 12.05
CA LEU A 58 20.28 -7.60 10.69
C LEU A 58 21.56 -6.75 10.51
N GLY A 59 22.72 -7.39 10.57
CA GLY A 59 23.98 -6.86 10.03
C GLY A 59 23.93 -6.99 8.51
N VAL A 60 23.04 -6.22 7.88
CA VAL A 60 22.51 -6.54 6.57
C VAL A 60 23.55 -6.35 5.47
N SER A 61 23.61 -7.32 4.56
CA SER A 61 24.47 -7.31 3.37
C SER A 61 24.39 -5.98 2.63
N GLN A 62 25.54 -5.42 2.23
CA GLN A 62 25.59 -4.17 1.45
C GLN A 62 24.94 -4.27 0.06
N ASN A 63 24.54 -5.47 -0.36
CA ASN A 63 23.89 -5.72 -1.64
C ASN A 63 22.41 -6.06 -1.51
N LEU A 64 21.83 -6.02 -0.31
CA LEU A 64 20.43 -6.39 -0.11
C LEU A 64 19.52 -5.38 -0.83
N THR A 65 18.65 -5.90 -1.71
CA THR A 65 17.68 -5.11 -2.48
C THR A 65 16.24 -5.42 -2.12
N THR A 66 15.97 -6.63 -1.62
CA THR A 66 14.63 -7.07 -1.19
C THR A 66 14.72 -7.68 0.21
N LEU A 67 13.86 -7.22 1.11
CA LEU A 67 13.70 -7.76 2.46
C LEU A 67 12.23 -8.04 2.69
N SER A 68 11.90 -9.25 3.12
CA SER A 68 10.58 -9.61 3.60
C SER A 68 10.71 -10.16 5.01
N VAL A 69 9.97 -9.57 5.95
CA VAL A 69 9.99 -9.96 7.36
C VAL A 69 8.57 -10.20 7.85
N SER A 70 8.35 -11.36 8.46
CA SER A 70 7.04 -11.72 9.01
C SER A 70 7.17 -12.43 10.35
N ASP A 71 6.18 -12.22 11.21
CA ASP A 71 6.03 -12.90 12.51
C ASP A 71 7.22 -12.72 13.47
N LEU A 72 7.95 -11.61 13.39
CA LEU A 72 9.07 -11.30 14.29
C LEU A 72 8.61 -10.51 15.52
N LEU A 73 9.28 -10.73 16.66
CA LEU A 73 9.04 -9.98 17.91
C LEU A 73 10.00 -8.79 18.06
N ILE A 74 10.15 -7.99 16.99
CA ILE A 74 11.00 -6.81 16.99
C ILE A 74 10.19 -5.54 17.26
N THR A 75 10.80 -4.57 17.93
CA THR A 75 10.19 -3.26 18.20
C THR A 75 10.73 -2.15 17.31
N HIS A 76 11.92 -2.35 16.75
CA HIS A 76 12.65 -1.42 15.91
C HIS A 76 13.33 -2.19 14.77
N LEU A 77 13.31 -1.62 13.56
CA LEU A 77 13.92 -2.22 12.37
C LEU A 77 14.83 -1.20 11.67
N VAL A 78 16.11 -1.53 11.52
CA VAL A 78 17.08 -0.74 10.74
C VAL A 78 17.26 -1.36 9.37
N LEU A 79 17.08 -0.57 8.32
CA LEU A 79 17.14 -1.03 6.94
C LEU A 79 18.48 -0.65 6.28
N PRO A 80 19.02 -1.49 5.39
CA PRO A 80 20.19 -1.12 4.61
C PRO A 80 19.84 -0.06 3.55
N PRO A 81 20.75 0.88 3.24
CA PRO A 81 20.47 1.97 2.30
C PRO A 81 20.30 1.49 0.84
N THR A 82 20.70 0.25 0.53
CA THR A 82 20.56 -0.34 -0.80
C THR A 82 19.19 -0.94 -1.08
N LEU A 83 18.34 -1.06 -0.05
CA LEU A 83 17.05 -1.72 -0.15
C LEU A 83 16.15 -0.97 -1.13
N LYS A 84 15.46 -1.72 -2.00
CA LYS A 84 14.51 -1.19 -2.99
C LYS A 84 13.09 -1.65 -2.70
N ASN A 85 12.95 -2.88 -2.17
CA ASN A 85 11.68 -3.49 -1.84
C ASN A 85 11.71 -3.96 -0.38
N LEU A 86 10.66 -3.61 0.35
CA LEU A 86 10.46 -4.04 1.72
C LEU A 86 9.04 -4.58 1.88
N GLU A 87 8.93 -5.73 2.53
CA GLU A 87 7.66 -6.32 2.93
C GLU A 87 7.71 -6.64 4.41
N ILE A 88 6.70 -6.19 5.13
CA ILE A 88 6.55 -6.40 6.57
C ILE A 88 5.16 -6.97 6.81
N GLU A 89 5.07 -8.12 7.46
CA GLU A 89 3.79 -8.71 7.86
C GLU A 89 3.79 -9.10 9.34
N ASN A 90 2.66 -8.89 10.01
CA ASN A 90 2.40 -9.35 11.36
C ASN A 90 3.46 -8.95 12.41
N LEU A 91 4.04 -7.76 12.27
CA LEU A 91 4.97 -7.19 13.26
C LEU A 91 4.22 -6.28 14.24
N SER A 92 3.31 -6.86 15.02
CA SER A 92 2.45 -6.13 15.95
C SER A 92 3.19 -5.35 17.05
N GLY A 93 4.43 -5.75 17.36
CA GLY A 93 5.33 -5.07 18.30
C GLY A 93 6.17 -3.95 17.68
N LEU A 94 6.22 -3.84 16.35
CA LEU A 94 7.03 -2.86 15.63
C LEU A 94 6.45 -1.46 15.82
N ASN A 95 7.26 -0.57 16.39
CA ASN A 95 6.87 0.81 16.68
C ASN A 95 7.62 1.83 15.82
N GLU A 96 8.78 1.46 15.28
CA GLU A 96 9.66 2.35 14.53
C GLU A 96 10.42 1.60 13.44
N ILE A 97 10.60 2.26 12.30
CA ILE A 97 11.40 1.78 11.17
C ILE A 97 12.40 2.88 10.81
N ASP A 98 13.68 2.57 10.87
CA ASP A 98 14.75 3.43 10.38
C ASP A 98 15.09 3.02 8.94
N PHE A 99 14.68 3.86 7.99
CA PHE A 99 14.96 3.70 6.56
C PHE A 99 16.40 4.08 6.17
N GLY A 100 17.14 4.72 7.07
CA GLY A 100 18.47 5.25 6.82
C GLY A 100 18.49 6.53 5.98
N VAL A 101 19.61 7.25 6.06
CA VAL A 101 19.91 8.40 5.18
C VAL A 101 20.13 7.88 3.75
N ASP A 102 19.56 8.57 2.76
CA ASP A 102 19.66 8.22 1.33
C ASP A 102 19.08 6.84 0.96
N SER A 103 18.01 6.44 1.64
CA SER A 103 17.26 5.23 1.28
C SER A 103 16.95 5.17 -0.21
N LYS A 104 17.12 3.99 -0.80
CA LYS A 104 16.77 3.71 -2.20
C LYS A 104 15.43 2.98 -2.33
N LEU A 105 14.67 2.90 -1.23
CA LEU A 105 13.41 2.17 -1.18
C LEU A 105 12.41 2.81 -2.13
N THR A 106 11.85 2.01 -3.04
CA THR A 106 10.86 2.46 -4.02
C THR A 106 9.51 1.80 -3.83
N HIS A 107 9.48 0.58 -3.28
CA HIS A 107 8.27 -0.17 -2.97
C HIS A 107 8.30 -0.64 -1.52
N PHE A 108 7.19 -0.43 -0.80
CA PHE A 108 7.04 -0.85 0.58
C PHE A 108 5.63 -1.38 0.82
N THR A 109 5.54 -2.60 1.34
CA THR A 109 4.31 -3.22 1.80
C THR A 109 4.42 -3.48 3.30
N ILE A 110 3.40 -3.08 4.06
CA ILE A 110 3.33 -3.33 5.49
C ILE A 110 1.92 -3.72 5.91
N SER A 111 1.79 -4.84 6.61
CA SER A 111 0.51 -5.29 7.17
C SER A 111 0.61 -5.68 8.64
N LYS A 112 -0.49 -5.46 9.38
CA LYS A 112 -0.64 -5.88 10.79
C LYS A 112 0.49 -5.38 11.70
N ALA A 113 0.97 -4.16 11.48
CA ALA A 113 2.05 -3.56 12.27
C ALA A 113 1.52 -2.67 13.41
N GLY A 114 2.31 -2.57 14.48
CA GLY A 114 2.00 -1.79 15.69
C GLY A 114 2.20 -0.27 15.57
N LEU A 115 2.46 0.25 14.36
CA LEU A 115 2.89 1.62 14.11
C LEU A 115 1.77 2.65 14.40
N ASN A 116 2.10 3.68 15.17
CA ASN A 116 1.22 4.85 15.37
C ASN A 116 1.48 5.96 14.33
N GLN A 117 2.72 6.03 13.85
CA GLN A 117 3.22 6.97 12.86
C GLN A 117 4.19 6.22 11.94
N LEU A 118 4.38 6.73 10.73
CA LEU A 118 5.27 6.15 9.74
C LEU A 118 5.90 7.27 8.91
N ASP A 119 7.20 7.50 9.11
CA ASP A 119 7.98 8.49 8.38
C ASP A 119 8.58 7.84 7.13
N LEU A 120 8.03 8.16 5.96
CA LEU A 120 8.42 7.54 4.70
C LEU A 120 9.68 8.18 4.10
N PRO A 121 10.60 7.41 3.49
CA PRO A 121 11.72 7.98 2.78
C PRO A 121 11.25 8.65 1.48
N SER A 122 11.88 9.77 1.11
CA SER A 122 11.50 10.55 -0.09
C SER A 122 11.66 9.81 -1.42
N SER A 123 12.45 8.73 -1.43
CA SER A 123 12.63 7.83 -2.57
C SER A 123 11.39 6.98 -2.87
N LEU A 124 10.53 6.75 -1.86
CA LEU A 124 9.40 5.82 -1.95
C LEU A 124 8.38 6.32 -2.97
N LYS A 125 7.89 5.40 -3.81
CA LYS A 125 6.92 5.69 -4.88
C LYS A 125 5.63 4.90 -4.74
N GLU A 126 5.74 3.67 -4.28
CA GLU A 126 4.61 2.76 -4.13
C GLU A 126 4.55 2.25 -2.69
N LEU A 127 3.39 2.40 -2.08
CA LEU A 127 3.14 2.01 -0.70
C LEU A 127 1.83 1.24 -0.58
N GLU A 128 1.88 0.12 0.13
CA GLU A 128 0.74 -0.68 0.51
C GLU A 128 0.71 -0.82 2.03
N ILE A 129 -0.40 -0.43 2.67
CA ILE A 129 -0.61 -0.61 4.12
C ILE A 129 -1.92 -1.36 4.36
N GLY A 130 -1.84 -2.47 5.08
CA GLY A 130 -2.99 -3.29 5.48
C GLY A 130 -3.10 -3.44 7.00
N GLU A 131 -4.30 -3.37 7.56
CA GLU A 131 -4.56 -3.79 8.96
C GLU A 131 -3.67 -3.07 10.01
N CYS A 132 -3.20 -1.86 9.73
CA CYS A 132 -2.41 -1.05 10.67
C CYS A 132 -3.35 -0.24 11.57
N PHE A 133 -3.98 -0.91 12.54
CA PHE A 133 -5.06 -0.38 13.38
C PHE A 133 -4.67 0.76 14.34
N ARG A 134 -3.40 1.17 14.36
CA ARG A 134 -2.89 2.26 15.20
C ARG A 134 -2.50 3.50 14.41
N LEU A 135 -2.31 3.38 13.10
CA LEU A 135 -1.87 4.48 12.25
C LEU A 135 -3.01 5.50 12.12
N SER A 136 -2.78 6.73 12.61
CA SER A 136 -3.80 7.78 12.60
C SER A 136 -3.66 8.78 11.46
N SER A 137 -2.44 8.94 10.96
CA SER A 137 -2.08 9.90 9.90
C SER A 137 -0.92 9.36 9.07
N LEU A 138 -0.85 9.76 7.79
CA LEU A 138 0.24 9.39 6.89
C LEU A 138 0.56 10.56 5.93
N ASP A 139 1.84 10.94 5.84
CA ASP A 139 2.32 11.84 4.79
C ASP A 139 2.51 11.03 3.51
N ILE A 140 1.86 11.46 2.43
CA ILE A 140 1.81 10.77 1.14
C ILE A 140 2.33 11.66 0.01
N SER A 141 3.03 12.74 0.35
CA SER A 141 3.44 13.81 -0.57
C SER A 141 4.46 13.38 -1.63
N SER A 142 5.24 12.31 -1.38
CA SER A 142 6.25 11.78 -2.33
C SER A 142 5.76 10.61 -3.17
N LEU A 143 4.61 10.02 -2.82
CA LEU A 143 4.09 8.79 -3.40
C LEU A 143 3.39 9.04 -4.74
N THR A 144 3.49 8.06 -5.63
CA THR A 144 2.73 8.01 -6.89
C THR A 144 1.61 6.99 -6.85
N LYS A 145 1.74 5.96 -6.02
CA LYS A 145 0.71 4.94 -5.80
C LYS A 145 0.57 4.63 -4.31
N LEU A 146 -0.67 4.51 -3.88
CA LEU A 146 -1.01 4.16 -2.51
C LEU A 146 -2.19 3.19 -2.48
N TYR A 147 -2.03 2.11 -1.74
CA TYR A 147 -3.10 1.18 -1.38
C TYR A 147 -3.21 1.11 0.14
N LEU A 148 -4.42 1.36 0.66
CA LEU A 148 -4.71 1.27 2.09
C LEU A 148 -5.92 0.36 2.31
N PHE A 149 -5.78 -0.61 3.20
CA PHE A 149 -6.84 -1.55 3.57
C PHE A 149 -6.94 -1.71 5.09
N GLU A 150 -8.15 -1.64 5.64
CA GLU A 150 -8.45 -1.86 7.06
C GLU A 150 -7.61 -0.99 8.04
N CYS A 151 -7.24 0.22 7.63
CA CYS A 151 -6.56 1.19 8.49
C CYS A 151 -7.60 1.98 9.32
N THR A 152 -8.28 1.31 10.25
CA THR A 152 -9.49 1.81 10.93
C THR A 152 -9.32 3.04 11.83
N LYS A 153 -8.09 3.48 12.10
CA LYS A 153 -7.81 4.73 12.82
C LYS A 153 -7.26 5.85 11.94
N LEU A 154 -7.03 5.58 10.66
CA LEU A 154 -6.48 6.55 9.73
C LEU A 154 -7.56 7.58 9.41
N THR A 155 -7.41 8.78 9.94
CA THR A 155 -8.38 9.87 9.80
C THR A 155 -7.87 10.99 8.90
N PHE A 156 -6.56 11.04 8.66
CA PHE A 156 -5.92 12.11 7.90
C PHE A 156 -4.89 11.58 6.91
N LEU A 157 -4.92 12.15 5.71
CA LEU A 157 -3.92 11.99 4.66
C LEU A 157 -3.53 13.38 4.15
N GLN A 158 -2.24 13.58 3.87
CA GLN A 158 -1.75 14.85 3.32
C GLN A 158 -2.14 15.03 1.85
N ASN A 159 -2.33 16.27 1.41
CA ASN A 159 -2.49 16.58 -0.01
C ASN A 159 -1.25 16.10 -0.81
N SER A 160 -1.46 15.66 -2.05
CA SER A 160 -0.37 15.16 -2.89
C SER A 160 -0.48 15.64 -4.33
N SER A 161 0.58 16.25 -4.83
CA SER A 161 0.71 16.62 -6.24
C SER A 161 1.35 15.51 -7.08
N THR A 162 1.85 14.42 -6.48
CA THR A 162 2.51 13.32 -7.21
C THR A 162 1.64 12.08 -7.35
N MET A 163 0.60 11.95 -6.52
CA MET A 163 -0.28 10.78 -6.52
C MET A 163 -0.96 10.60 -7.88
N GLU A 164 -0.78 9.42 -8.48
CA GLU A 164 -1.43 9.02 -9.73
C GLU A 164 -2.50 7.95 -9.50
N SER A 165 -2.31 7.07 -8.51
CA SER A 165 -3.26 6.01 -8.16
C SER A 165 -3.48 5.92 -6.66
N LEU A 166 -4.75 5.93 -6.25
CA LEU A 166 -5.15 5.77 -4.86
C LEU A 166 -6.23 4.72 -4.73
N SER A 167 -6.02 3.77 -3.83
CA SER A 167 -7.02 2.79 -3.45
C SER A 167 -7.20 2.76 -1.94
N LEU A 168 -8.44 2.92 -1.49
CA LEU A 168 -8.81 2.98 -0.07
C LEU A 168 -9.92 1.99 0.23
N PHE A 169 -9.69 1.11 1.20
CA PHE A 169 -10.64 0.09 1.64
C PHE A 169 -10.76 0.18 3.16
N ASP A 170 -11.97 0.36 3.68
CA ASP A 170 -12.24 0.36 5.13
C ASP A 170 -11.37 1.39 5.90
N CYS A 171 -11.22 2.58 5.32
CA CYS A 171 -10.44 3.69 5.87
C CYS A 171 -11.35 4.89 6.22
N PRO A 172 -11.53 5.23 7.51
CA PRO A 172 -12.46 6.28 7.94
C PRO A 172 -11.82 7.67 7.89
N LEU A 173 -11.44 8.11 6.69
CA LEU A 173 -10.90 9.45 6.48
C LEU A 173 -11.92 10.51 6.88
N ALA A 174 -11.50 11.44 7.74
CA ALA A 174 -12.33 12.57 8.17
C ALA A 174 -12.50 13.61 7.05
N THR A 175 -11.45 13.78 6.25
CA THR A 175 -11.42 14.67 5.08
C THR A 175 -10.68 13.98 3.94
N PHE A 176 -11.22 14.12 2.72
CA PHE A 176 -10.55 13.62 1.53
C PHE A 176 -9.43 14.59 1.08
N PRO A 177 -8.19 14.14 0.82
CA PRO A 177 -7.11 15.03 0.42
C PRO A 177 -7.28 15.60 -0.99
N GLU A 178 -6.59 16.70 -1.26
CA GLU A 178 -6.50 17.25 -2.60
C GLU A 178 -5.38 16.56 -3.39
N PHE A 179 -5.71 16.14 -4.62
CA PHE A 179 -4.77 15.50 -5.52
C PHE A 179 -4.71 16.20 -6.87
N SER A 180 -3.56 16.65 -7.35
CA SER A 180 -3.51 17.39 -8.63
C SER A 180 -3.35 16.49 -9.86
N ASN A 181 -2.77 15.30 -9.70
CA ASN A 181 -2.38 14.40 -10.79
C ASN A 181 -3.03 13.00 -10.72
N LEU A 182 -4.02 12.82 -9.84
CA LEU A 182 -4.67 11.52 -9.64
C LEU A 182 -5.41 11.10 -10.91
N LYS A 183 -5.14 9.90 -11.40
CA LYS A 183 -5.73 9.32 -12.62
C LYS A 183 -6.72 8.21 -12.27
N THR A 184 -6.41 7.42 -11.26
CA THR A 184 -7.21 6.27 -10.81
C THR A 184 -7.54 6.40 -9.33
N LEU A 185 -8.84 6.27 -9.02
CA LEU A 185 -9.35 6.30 -7.65
C LEU A 185 -10.28 5.12 -7.41
N PHE A 186 -9.94 4.30 -6.43
CA PHE A 186 -10.74 3.17 -5.96
C PHE A 186 -11.11 3.37 -4.50
N LEU A 187 -12.40 3.30 -4.18
CA LEU A 187 -12.92 3.52 -2.84
C LEU A 187 -13.85 2.36 -2.46
N GLN A 188 -13.66 1.80 -1.27
CA GLN A 188 -14.58 0.82 -0.70
C GLN A 188 -14.80 1.12 0.78
N ASN A 189 -16.06 1.26 1.18
CA ASN A 189 -16.44 1.57 2.56
C ASN A 189 -15.71 2.79 3.15
N VAL A 190 -15.60 3.87 2.35
CA VAL A 190 -14.96 5.12 2.76
C VAL A 190 -16.00 6.15 3.15
N SER A 191 -15.98 6.54 4.43
CA SER A 191 -17.00 7.39 5.06
C SER A 191 -16.72 8.90 5.02
N SER A 192 -16.12 9.41 3.94
CA SER A 192 -15.95 10.87 3.77
C SER A 192 -17.28 11.50 3.32
N PRO A 193 -17.76 12.60 3.94
CA PRO A 193 -19.06 13.19 3.56
C PRO A 193 -19.06 13.76 2.13
N GLN A 194 -17.89 14.22 1.68
CA GLN A 194 -17.66 14.89 0.40
C GLN A 194 -16.30 14.49 -0.16
N ILE A 195 -16.21 14.38 -1.48
CA ILE A 195 -14.98 14.07 -2.20
C ILE A 195 -14.79 15.09 -3.32
N ASN A 196 -13.67 15.80 -3.31
CA ASN A 196 -13.27 16.72 -4.37
C ASN A 196 -12.45 15.97 -5.41
N LEU A 197 -13.03 15.74 -6.58
CA LEU A 197 -12.36 14.99 -7.64
C LEU A 197 -11.48 15.92 -8.49
N PRO A 198 -10.26 15.51 -8.85
CA PRO A 198 -9.41 16.33 -9.68
C PRO A 198 -9.70 16.18 -11.16
N HIS A 199 -9.41 17.23 -11.93
CA HIS A 199 -9.60 17.24 -13.38
C HIS A 199 -8.82 16.11 -14.09
N SER A 200 -7.66 15.71 -13.54
CA SER A 200 -6.82 14.63 -14.09
C SER A 200 -7.47 13.24 -14.00
N LEU A 201 -8.53 13.07 -13.20
CA LEU A 201 -9.10 11.76 -12.92
C LEU A 201 -9.75 11.15 -14.17
N THR A 202 -9.31 9.95 -14.53
CA THR A 202 -9.80 9.20 -15.70
C THR A 202 -10.66 8.00 -15.33
N GLN A 203 -10.46 7.45 -14.12
CA GLN A 203 -11.21 6.30 -13.63
C GLN A 203 -11.57 6.49 -12.15
N LEU A 204 -12.86 6.31 -11.85
CA LEU A 204 -13.39 6.27 -10.50
C LEU A 204 -14.21 4.99 -10.32
N GLU A 205 -13.88 4.23 -9.29
CA GLU A 205 -14.69 3.12 -8.78
C GLU A 205 -14.97 3.36 -7.30
N ALA A 206 -16.24 3.30 -6.92
CA ALA A 206 -16.66 3.44 -5.53
C ALA A 206 -17.70 2.37 -5.17
N VAL A 207 -17.46 1.68 -4.06
CA VAL A 207 -18.28 0.57 -3.55
C VAL A 207 -18.66 0.84 -2.11
N ASP A 208 -19.94 0.74 -1.78
CA ASP A 208 -20.47 0.91 -0.41
C ASP A 208 -19.96 2.19 0.27
N CYS A 209 -19.95 3.29 -0.49
CA CYS A 209 -19.46 4.57 0.02
C CYS A 209 -20.65 5.49 0.36
N PRO A 210 -20.81 5.89 1.64
CA PRO A 210 -21.94 6.69 2.08
C PRO A 210 -21.79 8.19 1.74
N PHE A 211 -20.83 8.58 0.91
CA PHE A 211 -20.66 9.99 0.52
C PHE A 211 -21.90 10.54 -0.18
N THR A 212 -22.20 11.79 0.11
CA THR A 212 -23.43 12.45 -0.38
C THR A 212 -23.19 13.28 -1.63
N ARG A 213 -21.93 13.61 -1.94
CA ARG A 213 -21.55 14.48 -3.06
C ARG A 213 -20.18 14.13 -3.62
N LEU A 214 -20.11 14.07 -4.94
CA LEU A 214 -18.88 14.06 -5.73
C LEU A 214 -18.70 15.44 -6.36
N GLU A 215 -17.85 16.28 -5.77
CA GLU A 215 -17.60 17.62 -6.29
C GLU A 215 -16.66 17.60 -7.48
N SER A 216 -16.86 18.56 -8.39
CA SER A 216 -16.06 18.74 -9.60
C SER A 216 -16.09 17.57 -10.59
N ILE A 217 -16.96 16.57 -10.38
CA ILE A 217 -17.08 15.40 -11.25
C ILE A 217 -17.32 15.78 -12.71
N GLU A 218 -18.17 16.79 -12.98
CA GLU A 218 -18.45 17.27 -14.33
C GLU A 218 -17.24 17.89 -15.05
N ASN A 219 -16.23 18.30 -14.28
CA ASN A 219 -14.99 18.90 -14.78
C ASN A 219 -13.85 17.89 -14.88
N CYS A 220 -14.08 16.61 -14.57
CA CYS A 220 -13.07 15.57 -14.69
C CYS A 220 -12.94 15.04 -16.13
N ASN A 221 -11.76 14.52 -16.46
CA ASN A 221 -11.51 13.75 -17.69
C ASN A 221 -11.97 12.28 -17.56
N LEU A 222 -13.05 12.01 -16.81
CA LEU A 222 -13.47 10.64 -16.51
C LEU A 222 -13.86 9.91 -17.78
N VAL A 223 -13.27 8.73 -17.97
CA VAL A 223 -13.58 7.77 -19.04
C VAL A 223 -14.43 6.63 -18.48
N SER A 224 -14.16 6.23 -17.23
CA SER A 224 -14.91 5.18 -16.52
C SER A 224 -15.39 5.67 -15.16
N LEU A 225 -16.67 5.43 -14.88
CA LEU A 225 -17.31 5.67 -13.59
C LEU A 225 -18.14 4.46 -13.19
N ASP A 226 -17.69 3.76 -12.15
CA ASP A 226 -18.37 2.60 -11.59
C ASP A 226 -18.77 2.93 -10.14
N LEU A 227 -20.08 2.98 -9.88
CA LEU A 227 -20.65 3.25 -8.56
C LEU A 227 -21.52 2.06 -8.13
N PHE A 228 -21.22 1.49 -6.97
CA PHE A 228 -21.95 0.37 -6.40
C PHE A 228 -22.36 0.69 -4.96
N ASP A 229 -23.66 0.57 -4.66
CA ASP A 229 -24.22 0.82 -3.31
C ASP A 229 -23.81 2.18 -2.70
N CYS A 230 -23.86 3.25 -3.51
CA CYS A 230 -23.49 4.61 -3.11
C CYS A 230 -24.70 5.53 -2.94
N LYS A 231 -24.55 6.63 -2.19
CA LYS A 231 -25.63 7.59 -1.84
C LYS A 231 -25.44 9.00 -2.42
N VAL A 232 -24.98 9.09 -3.68
CA VAL A 232 -24.49 10.33 -4.31
C VAL A 232 -25.60 11.32 -4.70
N GLY A 233 -26.87 10.91 -4.70
CA GLY A 233 -27.99 11.77 -5.09
C GLY A 233 -27.91 12.25 -6.54
N LYS A 234 -28.02 13.57 -6.77
CA LYS A 234 -28.01 14.14 -8.12
C LYS A 234 -26.60 14.47 -8.58
N ILE A 235 -26.20 13.96 -9.75
CA ILE A 235 -24.87 14.20 -10.34
C ILE A 235 -24.97 14.59 -11.82
N ARG A 236 -24.10 15.51 -12.25
CA ARG A 236 -23.84 15.79 -13.67
C ARG A 236 -22.48 15.21 -13.99
N VAL A 237 -22.41 14.27 -14.93
CA VAL A 237 -21.17 13.55 -15.24
C VAL A 237 -20.49 14.15 -16.48
N PRO A 238 -19.17 14.04 -16.66
CA PRO A 238 -18.50 14.62 -17.81
C PRO A 238 -18.84 13.86 -19.10
N THR A 239 -18.87 14.57 -20.23
CA THR A 239 -19.21 13.99 -21.55
C THR A 239 -18.11 13.08 -22.12
N THR A 240 -16.95 13.03 -21.46
CA THR A 240 -15.84 12.12 -21.78
C THR A 240 -16.11 10.67 -21.39
N ILE A 241 -17.13 10.40 -20.56
CA ILE A 241 -17.45 9.05 -20.08
C ILE A 241 -17.80 8.12 -21.24
N THR A 242 -17.13 6.97 -21.27
CA THR A 242 -17.42 5.87 -22.19
C THR A 242 -17.93 4.62 -21.47
N SER A 243 -17.63 4.47 -20.17
CA SER A 243 -18.14 3.40 -19.30
C SER A 243 -18.81 4.02 -18.09
N LEU A 244 -20.10 3.70 -17.91
CA LEU A 244 -20.88 4.14 -16.76
C LEU A 244 -21.63 2.93 -16.23
N LYS A 245 -21.30 2.52 -15.01
CA LYS A 245 -22.00 1.46 -14.29
C LYS A 245 -22.46 2.00 -12.96
N ILE A 246 -23.77 1.96 -12.74
CA ILE A 246 -24.36 2.36 -11.46
C ILE A 246 -25.26 1.22 -11.01
N GLN A 247 -24.98 0.67 -9.83
CA GLN A 247 -25.68 -0.48 -9.29
C GLN A 247 -26.06 -0.24 -7.83
N TYR A 248 -27.29 -0.55 -7.45
CA TYR A 248 -27.78 -0.47 -6.06
C TYR A 248 -27.65 0.92 -5.40
N CYS A 249 -27.50 1.98 -6.20
CA CYS A 249 -27.35 3.34 -5.69
C CYS A 249 -28.74 3.97 -5.49
N SER A 250 -29.13 4.16 -4.23
CA SER A 250 -30.44 4.76 -3.91
C SER A 250 -30.51 6.24 -4.31
N ASN A 251 -31.64 6.65 -4.92
CA ASN A 251 -31.98 8.04 -5.25
C ASN A 251 -30.97 8.77 -6.17
N ILE A 252 -30.24 8.04 -7.01
CA ILE A 252 -29.31 8.65 -7.97
C ILE A 252 -30.03 9.26 -9.18
N GLU A 253 -29.72 10.51 -9.52
CA GLU A 253 -30.23 11.20 -10.70
C GLU A 253 -29.05 11.73 -11.53
N ILE A 254 -28.88 11.22 -12.75
CA ILE A 254 -27.87 11.75 -13.69
C ILE A 254 -28.51 12.81 -14.58
N VAL A 255 -28.09 14.07 -14.42
CA VAL A 255 -28.74 15.23 -15.04
C VAL A 255 -28.61 15.26 -16.57
N ASN A 256 -27.46 14.80 -17.08
CA ASN A 256 -27.09 14.93 -18.49
C ASN A 256 -27.02 13.60 -19.23
N MET A 257 -27.84 12.62 -18.84
CA MET A 257 -27.91 11.30 -19.51
C MET A 257 -28.05 11.39 -21.03
N ASN A 258 -28.83 12.35 -21.52
CA ASN A 258 -29.08 12.54 -22.94
C ASN A 258 -27.86 13.03 -23.74
N GLU A 259 -26.83 13.55 -23.06
CA GLU A 259 -25.60 14.05 -23.66
C GLU A 259 -24.52 12.95 -23.77
N LEU A 260 -24.75 11.78 -23.18
CA LEU A 260 -23.77 10.70 -23.10
C LEU A 260 -23.87 9.73 -24.29
N ARG A 261 -22.77 9.01 -24.57
CA ARG A 261 -22.73 8.03 -25.67
C ARG A 261 -23.59 6.80 -25.34
N PRO A 262 -24.19 6.13 -26.35
CA PRO A 262 -24.97 4.93 -26.09
C PRO A 262 -24.04 3.76 -25.73
N ASN A 263 -23.87 3.46 -24.43
CA ASN A 263 -23.35 2.20 -23.85
C ASN A 263 -23.25 2.31 -22.30
N HIS A 264 -24.34 2.72 -21.65
CA HIS A 264 -24.36 2.90 -20.20
C HIS A 264 -25.34 1.95 -19.54
N THR A 265 -24.93 1.40 -18.40
CA THR A 265 -25.71 0.39 -17.67
C THR A 265 -26.10 0.97 -16.32
N LEU A 266 -27.40 1.19 -16.15
CA LEU A 266 -27.99 1.68 -14.90
C LEU A 266 -28.89 0.59 -14.32
N PHE A 267 -28.52 0.07 -13.15
CA PHE A 267 -29.36 -0.82 -12.34
C PHE A 267 -29.61 -0.14 -11.00
N SER A 268 -30.77 0.50 -10.86
CA SER A 268 -31.21 1.06 -9.58
C SER A 268 -31.68 -0.03 -8.64
#